data_AF-A0AAW8QVJ2-F1
#
_entry.id   AF-A0AAW8QVJ2-F1
#
_cell.length_a   1.000
_cell.length_b   1.000
_cell.length_c   1.000
_cell.angle_alpha   90.00
_cell.angle_beta   90.00
_cell.angle_gamma   90.00
#
_symmetry.space_group_name_H-M   'P 1'
#
loop_
_entity.id
_entity.type
_entity.pdbx_description
1 polymer ?
#
loop_
_entity_poly.entity_id
_entity_poly.type
_entity_poly.pdbx_seq_one_letter_code
_entity_poly.pdbx_strand_id
1 'polypeptide(L)'
;MTNLISNQEAFNALMSGKVILCRHIDGEFKTLDQFPATVFPLPDYEYCIQLPKVELAGITFTQPLTLDDVKLDQDIYLIEPTGSIYWYKYNETSAHKTAITNGFAQADIENARLQLKAFCAAVGRDVDTSDVLVVPIGGAEKQKAAKKKSSKTATPKQVEEVKAEDPTHTEVLEPSSTDETTTSEDSNYVQHQVLLDALKIANTEQEVENVCSGLEKEGFTQEQLDEIEIAKQTRLTELDFIEMDTADTASEQVFSVLHDSFISDIESCTSAEELKAVKNKIGANDHLEDLERDNLMKVIQETTFSDKKASAPKEILKGLIDRASTTEELAKANDTILASKNNLSTDDLRDLKIHYEQRKEQLSQLDLIDPEPTYPGFTYTKDLIDSLIVEMDMAGNAEEVNAIFDRTRKWSEAQRKPLLEASHHRLRQLQNRPLIERIHAAQNIDVLRTLFAEIRLLENGTLKYDAMKAYKNREAQLPGAPLEISQ
;
A
#
# COMPACT_ATOMS: atom_id res chain seq x y z
N MET A 1 -6.04 -3.12 -18.87
CA MET A 1 -6.67 -2.25 -17.85
C MET A 1 -7.95 -1.67 -18.42
N THR A 2 -9.09 -2.01 -17.84
CA THR A 2 -10.42 -1.48 -18.20
C THR A 2 -11.20 -1.20 -16.91
N ASN A 3 -10.66 -0.32 -16.08
CA ASN A 3 -11.38 0.26 -14.94
C ASN A 3 -11.56 1.76 -15.23
N LEU A 4 -12.57 2.05 -16.06
CA LEU A 4 -13.01 3.42 -16.31
C LEU A 4 -13.66 3.95 -15.04
N ILE A 5 -13.31 5.18 -14.67
CA ILE A 5 -13.87 5.87 -13.50
C ILE A 5 -14.67 7.08 -13.96
N SER A 6 -15.67 7.46 -13.16
CA SER A 6 -16.45 8.66 -13.43
C SER A 6 -15.61 9.94 -13.25
N ASN A 7 -16.07 11.05 -13.82
CA ASN A 7 -15.37 12.34 -13.73
C ASN A 7 -15.23 12.80 -12.25
N GLN A 8 -16.22 12.51 -11.42
CA GLN A 8 -16.18 12.80 -9.98
C GLN A 8 -15.16 11.92 -9.26
N GLU A 9 -15.10 10.63 -9.57
CA GLU A 9 -14.10 9.72 -8.98
C GLU A 9 -12.68 10.06 -9.44
N ALA A 10 -12.50 10.44 -10.71
CA ALA A 10 -11.24 10.90 -11.25
C ALA A 10 -10.76 12.17 -10.53
N PHE A 11 -11.65 13.13 -10.32
CA PHE A 11 -11.32 14.35 -9.58
C PHE A 11 -11.00 14.06 -8.11
N ASN A 12 -11.79 13.23 -7.43
CA ASN A 12 -11.52 12.84 -6.04
C ASN A 12 -10.19 12.09 -5.91
N ALA A 13 -9.91 11.16 -6.81
CA ALA A 13 -8.65 10.41 -6.82
C ALA A 13 -7.45 11.33 -7.08
N LEU A 14 -7.59 12.33 -7.97
CA LEU A 14 -6.58 13.38 -8.16
C LEU A 14 -6.36 14.20 -6.87
N MET A 15 -7.42 14.61 -6.20
CA MET A 15 -7.34 15.34 -4.91
C MET A 15 -6.72 14.50 -3.79
N SER A 16 -6.85 13.18 -3.84
CA SER A 16 -6.17 12.24 -2.94
C SER A 16 -4.74 11.90 -3.37
N GLY A 17 -4.17 12.60 -4.36
CA GLY A 17 -2.79 12.43 -4.81
C GLY A 17 -2.55 11.22 -5.73
N LYS A 18 -3.61 10.56 -6.23
CA LYS A 18 -3.48 9.46 -7.20
C LYS A 18 -3.25 10.01 -8.60
N VAL A 19 -2.45 9.30 -9.40
CA VAL A 19 -2.17 9.69 -10.79
C VAL A 19 -3.33 9.23 -11.67
N ILE A 20 -3.90 10.16 -12.44
CA ILE A 20 -5.04 9.89 -13.33
C ILE A 20 -4.59 10.00 -14.79
N LEU A 21 -5.00 9.01 -15.58
CA LEU A 21 -4.87 9.04 -17.04
C LEU A 21 -6.20 9.44 -17.66
N CYS A 22 -6.09 10.19 -18.74
CA CYS A 22 -7.22 10.62 -19.55
C CYS A 22 -7.03 10.18 -21.00
N ARG A 23 -8.11 9.85 -21.68
CA ARG A 23 -8.14 9.68 -23.14
C ARG A 23 -9.38 10.32 -23.72
N HIS A 24 -9.30 10.70 -24.99
CA HIS A 24 -10.50 10.83 -25.81
C HIS A 24 -11.05 9.43 -26.11
N ILE A 25 -12.36 9.27 -26.33
CA ILE A 25 -13.00 7.96 -26.60
C ILE A 25 -12.26 7.14 -27.68
N ASP A 26 -11.71 7.81 -28.69
CA ASP A 26 -10.97 7.21 -29.81
C ASP A 26 -9.44 7.16 -29.63
N GLY A 27 -8.94 7.52 -28.45
CA GLY A 27 -7.51 7.71 -28.17
C GLY A 27 -6.90 6.71 -27.21
N GLU A 28 -5.59 6.85 -27.01
CA GLU A 28 -4.86 6.14 -25.94
C GLU A 28 -4.88 6.95 -24.64
N PHE A 29 -4.77 6.25 -23.50
CA PHE A 29 -4.64 6.87 -22.19
C PHE A 29 -3.30 7.59 -22.07
N LYS A 30 -3.36 8.88 -21.72
CA LYS A 30 -2.21 9.74 -21.49
C LYS A 30 -2.37 10.48 -20.17
N THR A 31 -1.28 11.05 -19.68
CA THR A 31 -1.25 11.84 -18.45
C THR A 31 -2.08 13.13 -18.58
N LEU A 32 -2.68 13.58 -17.47
CA LEU A 32 -3.58 14.74 -17.43
C LEU A 32 -2.95 16.05 -17.91
N ASP A 33 -1.63 16.21 -17.78
CA ASP A 33 -0.85 17.36 -18.27
C ASP A 33 -0.88 17.52 -19.79
N GLN A 34 -1.29 16.46 -20.51
CA GLN A 34 -1.47 16.49 -21.97
C GLN A 34 -2.86 16.98 -22.40
N PHE A 35 -3.73 17.31 -21.45
CA PHE A 35 -5.10 17.73 -21.66
C PHE A 35 -5.38 19.08 -20.99
N PRO A 36 -6.35 19.86 -21.48
CA PRO A 36 -6.74 21.12 -20.84
C PRO A 36 -7.30 20.87 -19.43
N ALA A 37 -7.18 21.85 -18.53
CA ALA A 37 -7.77 21.79 -17.19
C ALA A 37 -9.31 21.64 -17.19
N THR A 38 -9.96 21.94 -18.32
CA THR A 38 -11.40 21.75 -18.54
C THR A 38 -11.75 20.36 -19.06
N VAL A 39 -10.83 19.39 -19.02
CA VAL A 39 -11.12 18.05 -19.56
C VAL A 39 -12.24 17.36 -18.77
N PHE A 40 -12.27 17.49 -17.44
CA PHE A 40 -13.24 16.84 -16.54
C PHE A 40 -14.73 17.06 -16.87
N PRO A 41 -15.20 18.25 -17.30
CA PRO A 41 -16.58 18.43 -17.72
C PRO A 41 -16.90 17.95 -19.15
N LEU A 42 -15.91 17.57 -19.97
CA LEU A 42 -16.17 17.19 -21.37
C LEU A 42 -16.71 15.76 -21.48
N PRO A 43 -17.74 15.53 -22.30
CA PRO A 43 -18.40 14.22 -22.40
C PRO A 43 -17.59 13.17 -23.19
N ASP A 44 -16.68 13.60 -24.07
CA ASP A 44 -15.97 12.72 -24.99
C ASP A 44 -14.63 12.19 -24.43
N TYR A 45 -14.44 12.30 -23.10
CA TYR A 45 -13.23 11.92 -22.41
C TYR A 45 -13.49 10.88 -21.34
N GLU A 46 -12.56 9.93 -21.24
CA GLU A 46 -12.59 8.83 -20.31
C GLU A 46 -11.37 8.88 -19.39
N TYR A 47 -11.57 8.47 -18.14
CA TYR A 47 -10.56 8.51 -17.08
C TYR A 47 -10.29 7.13 -16.54
N CYS A 48 -9.05 6.89 -16.12
CA CYS A 48 -8.72 5.77 -15.26
C CYS A 48 -7.60 6.15 -14.30
N ILE A 49 -7.50 5.44 -13.17
CA ILE A 49 -6.40 5.63 -12.22
C ILE A 49 -5.18 4.88 -12.76
N GLN A 50 -4.05 5.59 -12.90
CA GLN A 50 -2.77 4.95 -13.12
C GLN A 50 -2.35 4.25 -11.84
N LEU A 51 -2.40 2.93 -11.85
CA LEU A 51 -1.85 2.14 -10.77
C LEU A 51 -0.31 2.31 -10.76
N PRO A 52 0.30 2.59 -9.60
CA PRO A 52 1.76 2.65 -9.48
C PRO A 52 2.38 1.35 -10.00
N LYS A 53 3.55 1.44 -10.64
CA LYS A 53 4.27 0.28 -11.14
C LYS A 53 5.56 0.07 -10.36
N VAL A 54 5.94 -1.19 -10.17
CA VAL A 54 7.19 -1.63 -9.55
C VAL A 54 7.98 -2.41 -10.59
N GLU A 55 9.31 -2.25 -10.58
CA GLU A 55 10.24 -3.04 -11.37
C GLU A 55 11.03 -3.96 -10.45
N LEU A 56 11.03 -5.27 -10.73
CA LEU A 56 11.81 -6.27 -10.01
C LEU A 56 12.41 -7.25 -11.03
N ALA A 57 13.72 -7.48 -10.93
CA ALA A 57 14.47 -8.34 -11.86
C ALA A 57 14.25 -8.00 -13.36
N GLY A 58 14.09 -6.70 -13.68
CA GLY A 58 13.83 -6.22 -15.04
C GLY A 58 12.40 -6.46 -15.55
N ILE A 59 11.49 -6.92 -14.69
CA ILE A 59 10.08 -7.13 -15.00
C ILE A 59 9.26 -6.06 -14.29
N THR A 60 8.43 -5.34 -15.05
CA THR A 60 7.55 -4.28 -14.54
C THR A 60 6.12 -4.78 -14.37
N PHE A 61 5.53 -4.57 -13.20
CA PHE A 61 4.13 -4.91 -12.89
C PHE A 61 3.50 -3.86 -11.97
N THR A 62 2.18 -3.87 -11.79
CA THR A 62 1.51 -2.94 -10.86
C THR A 62 1.87 -3.23 -9.41
N GLN A 63 1.93 -2.20 -8.59
CA GLN A 63 2.15 -2.35 -7.16
C GLN A 63 1.10 -3.31 -6.56
N PRO A 64 1.50 -4.23 -5.65
CA PRO A 64 0.57 -5.11 -4.98
C PRO A 64 -0.53 -4.33 -4.24
N LEU A 65 -1.70 -4.95 -4.10
CA LEU A 65 -2.83 -4.37 -3.38
C LEU A 65 -2.46 -4.07 -1.92
N THR A 66 -2.98 -2.97 -1.38
CA THR A 66 -2.96 -2.68 0.06
C THR A 66 -4.35 -2.86 0.65
N LEU A 67 -4.47 -2.95 1.99
CA LEU A 67 -5.77 -3.10 2.65
C LEU A 67 -6.74 -1.94 2.36
N ASP A 68 -6.21 -0.74 2.09
CA ASP A 68 -7.01 0.43 1.73
C ASP A 68 -7.55 0.36 0.29
N ASP A 69 -6.96 -0.49 -0.57
CA ASP A 69 -7.31 -0.61 -1.98
C ASP A 69 -8.36 -1.70 -2.27
N VAL A 70 -8.72 -2.52 -1.27
CA VAL A 70 -9.57 -3.70 -1.46
C VAL A 70 -10.93 -3.52 -0.76
N LYS A 71 -12.00 -3.76 -1.52
CA LYS A 71 -13.39 -3.77 -1.02
C LYS A 71 -13.92 -5.19 -0.88
N LEU A 72 -14.89 -5.40 0.00
CA LEU A 72 -15.59 -6.68 0.13
C LEU A 72 -16.15 -7.12 -1.24
N ASP A 73 -16.06 -8.42 -1.55
CA ASP A 73 -16.47 -9.05 -2.82
C ASP A 73 -15.71 -8.60 -4.08
N GLN A 74 -14.61 -7.85 -3.93
CA GLN A 74 -13.71 -7.52 -5.03
C GLN A 74 -12.91 -8.75 -5.48
N ASP A 75 -12.69 -8.88 -6.79
CA ASP A 75 -11.80 -9.92 -7.32
C ASP A 75 -10.35 -9.63 -6.95
N ILE A 76 -9.69 -10.59 -6.31
CA ILE A 76 -8.27 -10.53 -5.97
C ILE A 76 -7.54 -11.81 -6.39
N TYR A 77 -6.28 -11.65 -6.78
CA TYR A 77 -5.41 -12.73 -7.24
C TYR A 77 -4.25 -12.90 -6.25
N LEU A 78 -4.27 -13.96 -5.46
CA LEU A 78 -3.22 -14.30 -4.52
C LEU A 78 -2.14 -15.14 -5.21
N ILE A 79 -0.89 -14.77 -5.01
CA ILE A 79 0.28 -15.45 -5.57
C ILE A 79 0.86 -16.36 -4.50
N GLU A 80 0.89 -17.67 -4.75
CA GLU A 80 1.55 -18.60 -3.86
C GLU A 80 3.01 -18.88 -4.26
N PRO A 81 3.89 -19.14 -3.28
CA PRO A 81 5.29 -19.50 -3.54
C PRO A 81 5.45 -20.83 -4.30
N THR A 82 4.38 -21.64 -4.34
CA THR A 82 4.32 -22.90 -5.11
C THR A 82 4.20 -22.66 -6.63
N GLY A 83 4.02 -21.40 -7.07
CA GLY A 83 3.85 -21.03 -8.47
C GLY A 83 2.41 -21.02 -8.96
N SER A 84 1.45 -21.24 -8.07
CA SER A 84 0.01 -21.14 -8.37
C SER A 84 -0.53 -19.74 -8.10
N ILE A 85 -1.53 -19.32 -8.87
CA ILE A 85 -2.29 -18.09 -8.61
C ILE A 85 -3.71 -18.48 -8.24
N TYR A 86 -4.19 -18.03 -7.09
CA TYR A 86 -5.55 -18.27 -6.64
C TYR A 86 -6.40 -17.04 -6.84
N TRP A 87 -7.61 -17.24 -7.33
CA TRP A 87 -8.57 -16.18 -7.53
C TRP A 87 -9.68 -16.27 -6.50
N TYR A 88 -9.85 -15.21 -5.73
CA TYR A 88 -10.85 -15.09 -4.68
C TYR A 88 -11.75 -13.89 -4.90
N LYS A 89 -12.97 -14.00 -4.37
CA LYS A 89 -13.74 -12.84 -3.94
C LYS A 89 -13.25 -12.43 -2.56
N TYR A 90 -12.77 -11.19 -2.43
CA TYR A 90 -12.20 -10.72 -1.18
C TYR A 90 -13.25 -10.79 -0.06
N ASN A 91 -12.91 -11.58 0.95
CA ASN A 91 -13.56 -11.59 2.24
C ASN A 91 -12.49 -11.28 3.29
N GLU A 92 -12.87 -10.63 4.39
CA GLU A 92 -11.94 -10.14 5.42
C GLU A 92 -11.29 -11.24 6.29
N THR A 93 -11.02 -12.41 5.70
CA THR A 93 -10.33 -13.53 6.36
C THR A 93 -8.88 -13.16 6.69
N SER A 94 -8.37 -13.69 7.80
CA SER A 94 -6.98 -13.51 8.25
C SER A 94 -5.97 -13.83 7.13
N ALA A 95 -6.17 -14.93 6.40
CA ALA A 95 -5.29 -15.33 5.30
C ALA A 95 -5.21 -14.27 4.18
N HIS A 96 -6.35 -13.67 3.77
CA HIS A 96 -6.35 -12.62 2.77
C HIS A 96 -5.70 -11.35 3.28
N LYS A 97 -5.96 -10.96 4.53
CA LYS A 97 -5.33 -9.80 5.16
C LYS A 97 -3.81 -9.97 5.17
N THR A 98 -3.31 -11.12 5.62
CA THR A 98 -1.87 -11.42 5.62
C THR A 98 -1.26 -11.40 4.22
N ALA A 99 -1.91 -12.01 3.23
CA ALA A 99 -1.41 -12.03 1.86
C ALA A 99 -1.35 -10.63 1.23
N ILE A 100 -2.36 -9.80 1.47
CA ILE A 100 -2.39 -8.40 1.01
C ILE A 100 -1.29 -7.59 1.71
N THR A 101 -1.21 -7.65 3.03
CA THR A 101 -0.20 -6.92 3.82
C THR A 101 1.22 -7.28 3.42
N ASN A 102 1.48 -8.55 3.10
CA ASN A 102 2.80 -9.03 2.67
C ASN A 102 3.08 -8.82 1.17
N GLY A 103 2.16 -8.21 0.42
CA GLY A 103 2.35 -7.88 -0.99
C GLY A 103 2.18 -9.04 -1.96
N PHE A 104 1.47 -10.12 -1.59
CA PHE A 104 1.22 -11.30 -2.43
C PHE A 104 -0.15 -11.26 -3.15
N ALA A 105 -0.82 -10.09 -3.18
CA ALA A 105 -2.13 -9.93 -3.79
C ALA A 105 -2.13 -8.89 -4.91
N GLN A 106 -2.78 -9.23 -6.04
CA GLN A 106 -2.94 -8.36 -7.20
C GLN A 106 -4.42 -8.18 -7.59
N ALA A 107 -4.71 -7.06 -8.26
CA ALA A 107 -6.06 -6.75 -8.74
C ALA A 107 -6.42 -7.48 -10.04
N ASP A 108 -5.43 -7.93 -10.81
CA ASP A 108 -5.63 -8.62 -12.07
C ASP A 108 -4.63 -9.75 -12.31
N ILE A 109 -5.04 -10.67 -13.18
CA ILE A 109 -4.29 -11.88 -13.53
C ILE A 109 -2.96 -11.61 -14.24
N GLU A 110 -2.89 -10.59 -15.10
CA GLU A 110 -1.70 -10.31 -15.90
C GLU A 110 -0.59 -9.79 -14.97
N ASN A 111 -0.92 -8.86 -14.07
CA ASN A 111 0.00 -8.38 -13.06
C ASN A 111 0.36 -9.45 -12.04
N ALA A 112 -0.56 -10.35 -11.66
CA ALA A 112 -0.23 -11.50 -10.82
C ALA A 112 0.82 -12.42 -11.46
N ARG A 113 0.70 -12.68 -12.77
CA ARG A 113 1.69 -13.47 -13.53
C ARG A 113 3.03 -12.77 -13.68
N LEU A 114 3.02 -11.47 -13.93
CA LEU A 114 4.24 -10.67 -14.02
C LEU A 114 4.95 -10.59 -12.67
N GLN A 115 4.22 -10.40 -11.57
CA GLN A 115 4.77 -10.40 -10.23
C GLN A 115 5.38 -11.75 -9.86
N LEU A 116 4.69 -12.86 -10.13
CA LEU A 116 5.23 -14.20 -9.91
C LEU A 116 6.52 -14.42 -10.72
N LYS A 117 6.51 -14.02 -12.00
CA LYS A 117 7.70 -14.10 -12.86
C LYS A 117 8.86 -13.27 -12.29
N ALA A 118 8.56 -12.08 -11.80
CA ALA A 118 9.55 -11.18 -11.20
C ALA A 118 10.17 -11.78 -9.92
N PHE A 119 9.37 -12.42 -9.06
CA PHE A 119 9.89 -13.13 -7.89
C PHE A 119 10.79 -14.31 -8.26
N CYS A 120 10.38 -15.14 -9.22
CA CYS A 120 11.23 -16.23 -9.72
C CYS A 120 12.54 -15.70 -10.33
N ALA A 121 12.45 -14.65 -11.15
CA ALA A 121 13.61 -14.05 -11.79
C ALA A 121 14.58 -13.42 -10.76
N ALA A 122 14.07 -12.82 -9.68
CA ALA A 122 14.88 -12.23 -8.61
C ALA A 122 15.75 -13.27 -7.89
N VAL A 123 15.32 -14.53 -7.81
CA VAL A 123 16.10 -15.65 -7.26
C VAL A 123 16.87 -16.43 -8.32
N GLY A 124 16.98 -15.91 -9.55
CA GLY A 124 17.75 -16.51 -10.65
C GLY A 124 17.05 -17.66 -11.37
N ARG A 125 15.72 -17.76 -11.29
CA ARG A 125 14.92 -18.76 -12.02
C ARG A 125 14.05 -18.09 -13.08
N ASP A 126 14.16 -18.55 -14.33
CA ASP A 126 13.26 -18.13 -15.40
C ASP A 126 12.09 -19.12 -15.49
N VAL A 127 10.88 -18.62 -15.24
CA VAL A 127 9.65 -19.42 -15.24
C VAL A 127 8.67 -18.81 -16.24
N ASP A 128 8.13 -19.63 -17.14
CA ASP A 128 7.07 -19.19 -18.02
C ASP A 128 5.75 -19.13 -17.26
N THR A 129 5.30 -17.92 -16.95
CA THR A 129 4.07 -17.68 -16.19
C THR A 129 2.82 -17.53 -17.08
N SER A 130 2.98 -17.63 -18.41
CA SER A 130 1.90 -17.43 -19.38
C SER A 130 0.77 -18.45 -19.21
N ASP A 131 1.12 -19.69 -18.87
CA ASP A 131 0.22 -20.83 -18.70
C ASP A 131 -0.09 -21.16 -17.23
N VAL A 132 0.31 -20.30 -16.28
CA VAL A 132 0.04 -20.53 -14.85
C VAL A 132 -1.46 -20.68 -14.63
N LEU A 133 -1.82 -21.79 -13.99
CA LEU A 133 -3.19 -22.14 -13.64
C LEU A 133 -3.73 -21.16 -12.61
N VAL A 134 -4.87 -20.56 -12.93
CA VAL A 134 -5.63 -19.77 -11.96
C VAL A 134 -6.70 -20.64 -11.34
N VAL A 135 -6.60 -20.83 -10.03
CA VAL A 135 -7.53 -21.67 -9.26
C VAL A 135 -8.61 -20.76 -8.64
N PRO A 136 -9.88 -20.83 -9.11
CA PRO A 136 -10.98 -20.11 -8.47
C PRO A 136 -11.31 -20.73 -7.12
N ILE A 137 -11.43 -19.91 -6.08
CA ILE A 137 -11.80 -20.32 -4.72
C ILE A 137 -12.99 -19.48 -4.25
N GLY A 138 -13.97 -20.12 -3.59
CA GLY A 138 -15.05 -19.45 -2.87
C GLY A 138 -15.96 -18.56 -3.74
N GLY A 139 -16.88 -19.16 -4.51
CA GLY A 139 -17.94 -18.42 -5.22
C GLY A 139 -17.50 -17.62 -6.45
N ALA A 140 -16.21 -17.60 -6.78
CA ALA A 140 -15.66 -16.96 -7.97
C ALA A 140 -15.97 -17.76 -9.26
N GLU A 141 -16.81 -17.22 -10.17
CA GLU A 141 -17.21 -17.88 -11.42
C GLU A 141 -16.16 -17.75 -12.54
N LYS A 142 -15.45 -18.82 -12.90
CA LYS A 142 -14.41 -18.86 -13.97
C LYS A 142 -14.63 -17.83 -15.10
N GLN A 143 -13.74 -16.84 -15.21
CA GLN A 143 -13.73 -15.97 -16.39
C GLN A 143 -13.53 -16.81 -17.66
N LYS A 144 -14.54 -16.83 -18.53
CA LYS A 144 -14.48 -17.53 -19.83
C LYS A 144 -13.48 -16.82 -20.73
N ALA A 145 -12.28 -17.40 -20.88
CA ALA A 145 -11.35 -17.02 -21.94
C ALA A 145 -12.05 -17.04 -23.30
N ALA A 146 -12.04 -15.91 -24.01
CA ALA A 146 -12.52 -15.78 -25.36
C ALA A 146 -11.69 -16.65 -26.31
N LYS A 147 -12.15 -17.87 -26.62
CA LYS A 147 -11.49 -18.78 -27.56
C LYS A 147 -11.62 -18.27 -29.00
N LYS A 148 -10.47 -17.89 -29.58
CA LYS A 148 -10.23 -17.85 -31.03
C LYS A 148 -10.56 -19.24 -31.61
N LYS A 149 -11.53 -19.29 -32.53
CA LYS A 149 -11.91 -20.51 -33.28
C LYS A 149 -10.80 -20.89 -34.25
N SER A 150 -10.31 -22.12 -34.14
CA SER A 150 -9.94 -22.95 -35.30
C SER A 150 -10.16 -24.42 -34.97
N SER A 151 -10.61 -25.14 -35.99
CA SER A 151 -11.44 -26.33 -35.97
C SER A 151 -10.68 -27.67 -36.01
N LYS A 152 -11.35 -28.73 -35.50
CA LYS A 152 -11.34 -30.15 -35.97
C LYS A 152 -10.07 -30.97 -35.60
N THR A 153 -10.08 -32.19 -35.05
CA THR A 153 -11.05 -33.32 -35.09
C THR A 153 -10.75 -34.39 -34.01
N ALA A 154 -11.83 -34.91 -33.38
CA ALA A 154 -12.13 -36.26 -32.84
C ALA A 154 -11.15 -37.14 -32.02
N THR A 155 -11.45 -37.28 -30.71
CA THR A 155 -11.83 -38.49 -29.89
C THR A 155 -11.50 -39.94 -30.33
N PRO A 156 -11.56 -41.00 -29.47
CA PRO A 156 -11.96 -41.07 -28.01
C PRO A 156 -11.25 -42.14 -27.10
N LYS A 157 -11.61 -42.10 -25.78
CA LYS A 157 -11.70 -43.21 -24.74
C LYS A 157 -10.38 -43.83 -24.21
N GLN A 158 -10.22 -44.32 -22.98
CA GLN A 158 -11.03 -44.54 -21.75
C GLN A 158 -10.01 -44.76 -20.60
N VAL A 159 -10.16 -44.15 -19.42
CA VAL A 159 -10.55 -44.79 -18.14
C VAL A 159 -9.92 -46.16 -17.87
N GLU A 160 -8.98 -46.27 -16.91
CA GLU A 160 -9.19 -47.02 -15.67
C GLU A 160 -8.02 -46.85 -14.67
N GLU A 161 -8.42 -46.88 -13.41
CA GLU A 161 -7.69 -46.80 -12.14
C GLU A 161 -7.06 -48.15 -11.80
N VAL A 162 -5.98 -48.18 -11.00
CA VAL A 162 -5.71 -49.11 -9.86
C VAL A 162 -4.23 -49.09 -9.47
N LYS A 163 -4.00 -48.57 -8.25
CA LYS A 163 -3.14 -49.02 -7.14
C LYS A 163 -1.95 -49.99 -7.39
N ALA A 164 -0.79 -49.53 -6.90
CA ALA A 164 0.20 -50.16 -6.03
C ALA A 164 0.58 -51.64 -6.22
N GLU A 165 1.88 -51.90 -6.44
CA GLU A 165 2.76 -52.65 -5.52
C GLU A 165 4.20 -52.68 -6.07
N ASP A 166 5.17 -52.39 -5.20
CA ASP A 166 6.60 -52.73 -5.31
C ASP A 166 6.75 -54.14 -4.70
N PRO A 167 7.66 -55.04 -5.17
CA PRO A 167 9.00 -55.01 -4.60
C PRO A 167 10.15 -55.52 -5.50
N THR A 168 11.31 -54.87 -5.34
CA THR A 168 12.67 -55.45 -5.27
C THR A 168 13.21 -56.33 -6.41
N HIS A 169 14.30 -55.88 -7.04
CA HIS A 169 15.51 -56.70 -7.12
C HIS A 169 16.78 -55.86 -7.21
N THR A 170 17.62 -56.03 -6.18
CA THR A 170 18.99 -55.55 -6.06
C THR A 170 19.90 -56.36 -6.99
N GLU A 171 20.83 -55.70 -7.68
CA GLU A 171 22.04 -56.33 -8.18
C GLU A 171 23.24 -55.47 -7.72
N VAL A 172 24.13 -56.13 -6.99
CA VAL A 172 25.32 -55.58 -6.30
C VAL A 172 26.55 -56.11 -7.04
N LEU A 173 27.66 -55.36 -6.89
CA LEU A 173 29.09 -55.73 -6.95
C LEU A 173 29.83 -55.13 -8.15
N GLU A 174 30.64 -54.06 -8.03
CA GLU A 174 31.87 -53.80 -7.23
C GLU A 174 33.09 -53.78 -8.18
N PRO A 175 34.33 -53.43 -7.77
CA PRO A 175 34.80 -52.26 -7.03
C PRO A 175 36.09 -51.67 -7.69
N SER A 176 36.62 -50.57 -7.17
CA SER A 176 38.07 -50.32 -7.24
C SER A 176 38.53 -49.52 -6.03
N SER A 177 39.27 -50.20 -5.16
CA SER A 177 40.02 -49.62 -4.04
C SER A 177 41.36 -49.11 -4.53
N THR A 178 41.84 -47.99 -3.98
CA THR A 178 43.25 -47.85 -3.59
C THR A 178 43.35 -46.92 -2.37
N ASP A 179 43.68 -47.59 -1.27
CA ASP A 179 44.39 -47.23 -0.04
C ASP A 179 44.78 -45.80 0.37
N GLU A 180 44.67 -45.66 1.70
CA GLU A 180 45.58 -45.02 2.66
C GLU A 180 45.34 -43.56 3.11
N THR A 181 44.76 -43.47 4.32
CA THR A 181 45.20 -42.67 5.47
C THR A 181 44.78 -41.20 5.58
N THR A 182 43.51 -40.95 5.93
CA THR A 182 43.05 -39.74 6.66
C THR A 182 41.68 -40.03 7.30
N THR A 183 41.60 -40.63 8.51
CA THR A 183 40.30 -41.07 9.07
C THR A 183 39.96 -40.59 10.49
N SER A 184 40.69 -39.63 11.07
CA SER A 184 40.31 -39.09 12.39
C SER A 184 39.83 -37.63 12.38
N GLU A 185 40.35 -36.77 11.49
CA GLU A 185 40.01 -35.33 11.52
C GLU A 185 38.71 -35.00 10.78
N ASP A 186 38.46 -35.61 9.61
CA ASP A 186 37.22 -35.39 8.84
C ASP A 186 35.96 -35.92 9.55
N SER A 187 36.10 -37.04 10.28
CA SER A 187 35.00 -37.59 11.08
C SER A 187 34.62 -36.65 12.22
N ASN A 188 35.59 -35.98 12.82
CA ASN A 188 35.38 -35.06 13.93
C ASN A 188 34.72 -33.76 13.46
N TYR A 189 35.08 -33.24 12.28
CA TYR A 189 34.44 -32.06 11.70
C TYR A 189 32.97 -32.30 11.34
N VAL A 190 32.66 -33.46 10.75
CA VAL A 190 31.27 -33.84 10.44
C VAL A 190 30.46 -34.01 11.72
N GLN A 191 31.02 -34.64 12.75
CA GLN A 191 30.36 -34.81 14.05
C GLN A 191 30.11 -33.47 14.75
N HIS A 192 31.07 -32.53 14.69
CA HIS A 192 30.94 -31.18 15.22
C HIS A 192 29.75 -30.44 14.58
N GLN A 193 29.64 -30.49 13.25
CA GLN A 193 28.55 -29.82 12.54
C GLN A 193 27.18 -30.44 12.86
N VAL A 194 27.11 -31.77 12.99
CA VAL A 194 25.89 -32.49 13.39
C VAL A 194 25.44 -32.07 14.79
N LEU A 195 26.37 -31.89 15.74
CA LEU A 195 26.04 -31.41 17.09
C LEU A 195 25.50 -29.98 17.09
N LEU A 196 26.11 -29.08 16.32
CA LEU A 196 25.62 -27.70 16.20
C LEU A 196 24.23 -27.63 15.58
N ASP A 197 23.96 -28.44 14.56
CA ASP A 197 22.64 -28.47 13.94
C ASP A 197 21.59 -29.16 14.84
N ALA A 198 21.99 -30.19 15.61
CA ALA A 198 21.15 -30.81 16.63
C ALA A 198 20.79 -29.83 17.76
N LEU A 199 21.73 -28.97 18.18
CA LEU A 199 21.47 -27.92 19.17
C LEU A 199 20.48 -26.86 18.67
N LYS A 200 20.55 -26.49 17.38
CA LYS A 200 19.59 -25.52 16.79
C LYS A 200 18.16 -26.04 16.76
N ILE A 201 17.96 -27.35 16.63
CA ILE A 201 16.62 -27.95 16.51
C ILE A 201 16.07 -28.48 17.85
N ALA A 202 16.87 -28.51 18.91
CA ALA A 202 16.45 -28.95 20.23
C ALA A 202 15.36 -28.02 20.78
N ASN A 203 14.26 -28.58 21.29
CA ASN A 203 13.09 -27.81 21.73
C ASN A 203 12.89 -27.82 23.25
N THR A 204 13.74 -28.55 24.00
CA THR A 204 13.70 -28.61 25.46
C THR A 204 15.11 -28.58 26.03
N GLU A 205 15.26 -28.10 27.27
CA GLU A 205 16.56 -28.13 27.97
C GLU A 205 17.12 -29.54 28.08
N GLN A 206 16.24 -30.53 28.29
CA GLN A 206 16.63 -31.93 28.37
C GLN A 206 17.18 -32.46 27.03
N GLU A 207 16.63 -32.02 25.89
CA GLU A 207 17.17 -32.35 24.56
C GLU A 207 18.54 -31.69 24.34
N VAL A 208 18.72 -30.44 24.76
CA VAL A 208 20.01 -29.75 24.71
C VAL A 208 21.07 -30.49 25.53
N GLU A 209 20.74 -30.91 26.76
CA GLU A 209 21.66 -31.67 27.62
C GLU A 209 21.96 -33.07 27.07
N ASN A 210 20.96 -33.73 26.46
CA ASN A 210 21.16 -35.03 25.83
C ASN A 210 22.08 -34.92 24.59
N VAL A 211 21.93 -33.89 23.77
CA VAL A 211 22.80 -33.61 22.61
C VAL A 211 24.24 -33.33 23.07
N CYS A 212 24.39 -32.63 24.20
CA CYS A 212 25.70 -32.36 24.79
C CYS A 212 26.25 -33.52 25.64
N SER A 213 25.53 -34.63 25.78
CA SER A 213 25.99 -35.76 26.58
C SER A 213 27.07 -36.56 25.85
N GLY A 214 28.22 -36.79 26.50
CA GLY A 214 29.29 -37.61 25.95
C GLY A 214 30.33 -36.89 25.08
N LEU A 215 30.32 -35.55 25.02
CA LEU A 215 31.32 -34.74 24.29
C LEU A 215 32.78 -35.08 24.66
N GLU A 216 33.04 -35.50 25.90
CA GLU A 216 34.36 -35.90 26.39
C GLU A 216 34.95 -37.13 25.66
N LYS A 217 34.12 -37.89 24.94
CA LYS A 217 34.54 -39.12 24.22
C LYS A 217 34.88 -38.90 22.75
N GLU A 218 34.54 -37.74 22.18
CA GLU A 218 34.51 -37.53 20.73
C GLU A 218 35.80 -36.91 20.15
N GLY A 219 36.78 -36.58 20.99
CA GLY A 219 38.11 -36.12 20.53
C GLY A 219 38.13 -34.74 19.86
N PHE A 220 37.17 -33.87 20.16
CA PHE A 220 37.10 -32.49 19.65
C PHE A 220 38.28 -31.62 20.08
N THR A 221 38.64 -30.66 19.23
CA THR A 221 39.58 -29.59 19.60
C THR A 221 38.94 -28.61 20.59
N GLN A 222 39.75 -27.88 21.34
CA GLN A 222 39.24 -26.91 22.32
C GLN A 222 38.35 -25.83 21.68
N GLU A 223 38.70 -25.37 20.47
CA GLU A 223 37.90 -24.37 19.75
C GLU A 223 36.50 -24.90 19.37
N GLN A 224 36.41 -26.16 18.94
CA GLN A 224 35.13 -26.82 18.66
C GLN A 224 34.28 -27.05 19.92
N LEU A 225 34.94 -27.37 21.05
CA LEU A 225 34.25 -27.47 22.34
C LEU A 225 33.69 -26.12 22.79
N ASP A 226 34.46 -25.03 22.60
CA ASP A 226 34.02 -23.68 22.93
C ASP A 226 32.84 -23.25 22.03
N GLU A 227 32.86 -23.57 20.73
CA GLU A 227 31.74 -23.31 19.81
C GLU A 227 30.47 -24.08 20.20
N ILE A 228 30.60 -25.36 20.57
CA ILE A 228 29.47 -26.17 21.02
C ILE A 228 28.91 -25.61 22.34
N GLU A 229 29.76 -25.17 23.27
CA GLU A 229 29.32 -24.57 24.54
C GLU A 229 28.61 -23.22 24.32
N ILE A 230 29.11 -22.40 23.40
CA ILE A 230 28.43 -21.15 23.00
C ILE A 230 27.06 -21.46 22.39
N ALA A 231 26.97 -22.45 21.50
CA ALA A 231 25.71 -22.85 20.87
C ALA A 231 24.73 -23.43 21.91
N LYS A 232 25.21 -24.24 22.85
CA LYS A 232 24.45 -24.76 23.99
C LYS A 232 23.84 -23.63 24.81
N GLN A 233 24.68 -22.68 25.26
CA GLN A 233 24.23 -21.58 26.11
C GLN A 233 23.27 -20.64 25.37
N THR A 234 23.51 -20.40 24.07
CA THR A 234 22.62 -19.60 23.22
C THR A 234 21.24 -20.24 23.14
N ARG A 235 21.18 -21.55 22.89
CA ARG A 235 19.90 -22.26 22.80
C ARG A 235 19.17 -22.35 24.13
N LEU A 236 19.87 -22.57 25.23
CA LEU A 236 19.27 -22.56 26.58
C LEU A 236 18.63 -21.20 26.88
N THR A 237 19.32 -20.12 26.52
CA THR A 237 18.80 -18.76 26.69
C THR A 237 17.56 -18.52 25.82
N GLU A 238 17.54 -19.00 24.57
CA GLU A 238 16.35 -18.94 23.72
C GLU A 238 15.16 -19.72 24.31
N LEU A 239 15.41 -20.90 24.88
CA LEU A 239 14.37 -21.70 25.53
C LEU A 239 13.83 -21.02 26.79
N ASP A 240 14.68 -20.39 27.60
CA ASP A 240 14.26 -19.57 28.76
C ASP A 240 13.32 -18.42 28.33
N PHE A 241 13.63 -17.74 27.22
CA PHE A 241 12.76 -16.69 26.68
C PHE A 241 11.41 -17.26 26.22
N ILE A 242 11.40 -18.45 25.62
CA ILE A 242 10.16 -19.13 25.20
C ILE A 242 9.34 -19.59 26.42
N GLU A 243 9.98 -20.09 27.47
CA GLU A 243 9.29 -20.45 28.73
C GLU A 243 8.70 -19.21 29.42
N MET A 244 9.40 -18.08 29.39
CA MET A 244 8.88 -16.82 29.95
C MET A 244 7.67 -16.29 29.16
N ASP A 245 7.70 -16.33 27.82
CA ASP A 245 6.56 -15.94 26.97
C ASP A 245 5.36 -16.90 27.09
N THR A 246 5.62 -18.21 27.28
CA THR A 246 4.55 -19.20 27.49
C THR A 246 3.95 -19.13 28.89
N ALA A 247 4.71 -18.74 29.92
CA ALA A 247 4.18 -18.48 31.26
C ALA A 247 3.22 -17.28 31.30
N ASP A 248 3.48 -16.23 30.52
CA ASP A 248 2.55 -15.10 30.33
C ASP A 248 1.26 -15.52 29.61
N THR A 249 1.33 -16.55 28.76
CA THR A 249 0.17 -17.11 28.05
C THR A 249 -0.61 -18.15 28.90
N ALA A 250 0.07 -18.88 29.80
CA ALA A 250 -0.52 -19.95 30.62
C ALA A 250 -1.29 -19.47 31.87
N SER A 251 -1.30 -18.15 32.12
CA SER A 251 -2.11 -17.51 33.17
C SER A 251 -3.61 -17.40 32.81
N GLU A 252 -4.05 -17.86 31.63
CA GLU A 252 -5.47 -17.91 31.27
C GLU A 252 -6.21 -18.97 32.11
N GLN A 253 -6.72 -18.53 33.27
CA GLN A 253 -7.77 -19.25 33.98
C GLN A 253 -8.98 -19.37 33.05
N VAL A 254 -9.27 -20.58 32.59
CA VAL A 254 -10.41 -20.84 31.69
C VAL A 254 -11.70 -20.73 32.51
N PHE A 255 -12.35 -19.58 32.45
CA PHE A 255 -13.67 -19.37 33.02
C PHE A 255 -14.77 -19.87 32.06
N SER A 256 -16.00 -20.02 32.56
CA SER A 256 -17.12 -20.51 31.76
C SER A 256 -17.58 -19.48 30.70
N VAL A 257 -18.28 -19.96 29.68
CA VAL A 257 -18.94 -19.09 28.67
C VAL A 257 -19.91 -18.09 29.33
N LEU A 258 -20.47 -18.46 30.49
CA LEU A 258 -21.35 -17.58 31.26
C LEU A 258 -20.56 -16.44 31.92
N HIS A 259 -19.36 -16.72 32.43
CA HIS A 259 -18.43 -15.68 32.92
C HIS A 259 -18.09 -14.69 31.81
N ASP A 260 -17.74 -15.16 30.61
CA ASP A 260 -17.40 -14.30 29.49
C ASP A 260 -18.58 -13.41 29.05
N SER A 261 -19.80 -13.96 29.10
CA SER A 261 -21.01 -13.18 28.87
C SER A 261 -21.17 -12.06 29.90
N PHE A 262 -20.86 -12.31 31.18
CA PHE A 262 -20.91 -11.28 32.21
C PHE A 262 -19.78 -10.26 32.09
N ILE A 263 -18.59 -10.65 31.64
CA ILE A 263 -17.51 -9.72 31.30
C ILE A 263 -17.97 -8.78 30.19
N SER A 264 -18.57 -9.30 29.12
CA SER A 264 -19.10 -8.47 28.03
C SER A 264 -20.24 -7.53 28.50
N ASP A 265 -21.13 -8.01 29.39
CA ASP A 265 -22.15 -7.17 30.02
C ASP A 265 -21.52 -6.06 30.90
N ILE A 266 -20.42 -6.34 31.62
CA ILE A 266 -19.70 -5.35 32.42
C ILE A 266 -19.01 -4.31 31.52
N GLU A 267 -18.31 -4.75 30.47
CA GLU A 267 -17.58 -3.89 29.53
C GLU A 267 -18.51 -2.97 28.72
N SER A 268 -19.74 -3.43 28.46
CA SER A 268 -20.76 -2.64 27.77
C SER A 268 -21.49 -1.64 28.67
N CYS A 269 -21.31 -1.70 30.00
CA CYS A 269 -21.91 -0.74 30.91
C CYS A 269 -21.32 0.67 30.70
N THR A 270 -22.20 1.64 30.51
CA THR A 270 -21.82 3.06 30.33
C THR A 270 -22.13 3.92 31.54
N SER A 271 -22.79 3.35 32.56
CA SER A 271 -23.18 4.04 33.79
C SER A 271 -23.08 3.16 35.03
N ALA A 272 -22.96 3.79 36.19
CA ALA A 272 -22.96 3.11 37.49
C ALA A 272 -24.29 2.39 37.80
N GLU A 273 -25.40 2.82 37.17
CA GLU A 273 -26.71 2.19 37.32
C GLU A 273 -26.78 0.86 36.56
N GLU A 274 -26.24 0.81 35.35
CA GLU A 274 -26.14 -0.41 34.54
C GLU A 274 -25.21 -1.44 35.20
N LEU A 275 -24.06 -1.00 35.71
CA LEU A 275 -23.12 -1.88 36.42
C LEU A 275 -23.72 -2.43 37.71
N LYS A 276 -24.52 -1.62 38.41
CA LYS A 276 -25.27 -2.08 39.59
C LYS A 276 -26.33 -3.12 39.19
N ALA A 277 -26.96 -2.99 38.03
CA ALA A 277 -27.89 -3.98 37.51
C ALA A 277 -27.17 -5.30 37.17
N VAL A 278 -26.01 -5.25 36.52
CA VAL A 278 -25.18 -6.43 36.21
C VAL A 278 -24.67 -7.11 37.49
N LYS A 279 -24.22 -6.34 38.49
CA LYS A 279 -23.85 -6.84 39.82
C LYS A 279 -24.99 -7.63 40.48
N ASN A 280 -26.22 -7.11 40.40
CA ASN A 280 -27.39 -7.80 40.96
C ASN A 280 -27.70 -9.09 40.19
N LYS A 281 -27.50 -9.12 38.86
CA LYS A 281 -27.67 -10.33 38.04
C LYS A 281 -26.64 -11.40 38.41
N ILE A 282 -25.38 -11.03 38.60
CA ILE A 282 -24.31 -11.96 39.02
C ILE A 282 -24.62 -12.55 40.40
N GLY A 283 -25.05 -11.72 41.37
CA GLY A 283 -25.42 -12.17 42.71
C GLY A 283 -26.69 -13.03 42.77
N ALA A 284 -27.59 -12.89 41.79
CA ALA A 284 -28.79 -13.71 41.67
C ALA A 284 -28.58 -14.97 40.80
N ASN A 285 -27.36 -15.19 40.29
CA ASN A 285 -27.04 -16.32 39.44
C ASN A 285 -26.50 -17.50 40.27
N ASP A 286 -27.25 -18.60 40.27
CA ASP A 286 -26.89 -19.83 40.99
C ASP A 286 -25.95 -20.76 40.19
N HIS A 287 -25.61 -20.40 38.95
CA HIS A 287 -24.82 -21.22 38.02
C HIS A 287 -23.36 -20.76 37.86
N LEU A 288 -22.98 -19.61 38.41
CA LEU A 288 -21.59 -19.16 38.49
C LEU A 288 -20.87 -19.84 39.66
N GLU A 289 -19.63 -20.24 39.44
CA GLU A 289 -18.77 -20.76 40.50
C GLU A 289 -18.30 -19.62 41.43
N ASP A 290 -17.91 -19.96 42.67
CA ASP A 290 -17.45 -18.96 43.65
C ASP A 290 -16.26 -18.15 43.13
N LEU A 291 -15.32 -18.82 42.46
CA LEU A 291 -14.13 -18.18 41.89
C LEU A 291 -14.48 -17.21 40.75
N GLU A 292 -15.44 -17.57 39.89
CA GLU A 292 -15.95 -16.71 38.82
C GLU A 292 -16.67 -15.49 39.39
N ARG A 293 -17.49 -15.69 40.43
CA ARG A 293 -18.17 -14.58 41.13
C ARG A 293 -17.18 -13.61 41.75
N ASP A 294 -16.15 -14.12 42.42
CA ASP A 294 -15.12 -13.29 43.04
C ASP A 294 -14.32 -12.51 41.99
N ASN A 295 -13.99 -13.14 40.86
CA ASN A 295 -13.34 -12.48 39.74
C ASN A 295 -14.24 -11.36 39.16
N LEU A 296 -15.48 -11.67 38.79
CA LEU A 296 -16.44 -10.70 38.26
C LEU A 296 -16.68 -9.54 39.23
N MET A 297 -16.73 -9.81 40.54
CA MET A 297 -16.86 -8.78 41.57
C MET A 297 -15.62 -7.88 41.68
N LYS A 298 -14.42 -8.43 41.47
CA LYS A 298 -13.18 -7.66 41.39
C LYS A 298 -13.16 -6.79 40.12
N VAL A 299 -13.53 -7.35 38.96
CA VAL A 299 -13.66 -6.61 37.70
C VAL A 299 -14.64 -5.44 37.83
N ILE A 300 -15.80 -5.65 38.48
CA ILE A 300 -16.77 -4.58 38.77
C ILE A 300 -16.18 -3.49 39.68
N GLN A 301 -15.36 -3.84 40.67
CA GLN A 301 -14.71 -2.87 41.56
C GLN A 301 -13.63 -2.05 40.84
N GLU A 302 -12.91 -2.68 39.91
CA GLU A 302 -11.87 -2.04 39.10
C GLU A 302 -12.46 -1.24 37.93
N THR A 303 -13.71 -1.53 37.55
CA THR A 303 -14.46 -0.77 36.54
C THR A 303 -14.74 0.64 37.08
N THR A 304 -13.95 1.60 36.61
CA THR A 304 -14.12 3.02 36.93
C THR A 304 -14.83 3.72 35.77
N PHE A 305 -15.97 4.35 36.05
CA PHE A 305 -16.57 5.29 35.11
C PHE A 305 -15.75 6.58 35.12
N SER A 306 -14.72 6.66 34.28
CA SER A 306 -14.26 7.99 33.83
C SER A 306 -15.44 8.62 33.11
N ASP A 307 -15.90 9.78 33.60
CA ASP A 307 -17.14 10.48 33.22
C ASP A 307 -17.42 10.47 31.69
N LYS A 308 -17.97 9.38 31.15
CA LYS A 308 -18.69 9.38 29.88
C LYS A 308 -20.13 9.73 30.16
N LYS A 309 -20.32 10.94 30.66
CA LYS A 309 -21.61 11.62 30.67
C LYS A 309 -21.85 12.16 29.27
N ALA A 310 -22.69 11.46 28.51
CA ALA A 310 -23.26 11.86 27.21
C ALA A 310 -22.27 12.38 26.15
N SER A 311 -21.72 11.47 25.32
CA SER A 311 -20.91 11.78 24.13
C SER A 311 -21.73 12.31 22.93
N ALA A 312 -22.63 13.28 23.17
CA ALA A 312 -23.41 13.93 22.11
C ALA A 312 -23.11 15.45 21.92
N PRO A 313 -22.76 16.25 22.95
CA PRO A 313 -22.53 17.69 22.76
C PRO A 313 -21.22 18.03 22.03
N LYS A 314 -20.12 17.33 22.33
CA LYS A 314 -18.77 17.70 21.85
C LYS A 314 -18.66 17.61 20.33
N GLU A 315 -19.03 16.48 19.73
CA GLU A 315 -18.89 16.27 18.28
C GLU A 315 -19.78 17.21 17.46
N ILE A 316 -20.97 17.55 17.98
CA ILE A 316 -21.85 18.54 17.32
C ILE A 316 -21.19 19.93 17.33
N LEU A 317 -20.62 20.34 18.47
CA LEU A 317 -19.94 21.63 18.60
C LEU A 317 -18.64 21.67 17.77
N LYS A 318 -17.91 20.57 17.69
CA LYS A 318 -16.75 20.41 16.81
C LYS A 318 -17.15 20.54 15.34
N GLY A 319 -18.24 19.87 14.93
CA GLY A 319 -18.81 20.01 13.60
C GLY A 319 -19.33 21.42 13.27
N LEU A 320 -19.70 22.23 14.26
CA LEU A 320 -20.01 23.66 14.05
C LEU A 320 -18.75 24.49 13.80
N ILE A 321 -17.66 24.21 14.51
CA ILE A 321 -16.34 24.84 14.27
C ILE A 321 -15.87 24.51 12.85
N ASP A 322 -15.95 23.24 12.45
CA ASP A 322 -15.43 22.78 11.14
C ASP A 322 -16.19 23.37 9.96
N ARG A 323 -17.50 23.56 10.12
CA ARG A 323 -18.37 24.10 9.07
C ARG A 323 -18.28 25.63 8.95
N ALA A 324 -17.70 26.32 9.92
CA ALA A 324 -17.50 27.77 9.86
C ALA A 324 -16.52 28.12 8.74
N SER A 325 -16.97 28.90 7.77
CA SER A 325 -16.21 29.32 6.60
C SER A 325 -15.74 30.77 6.69
N THR A 326 -16.23 31.52 7.68
CA THR A 326 -15.85 32.91 7.95
C THR A 326 -15.54 33.13 9.42
N THR A 327 -14.79 34.18 9.75
CA THR A 327 -14.50 34.56 11.14
C THR A 327 -15.76 34.92 11.94
N GLU A 328 -16.80 35.43 11.26
CA GLU A 328 -18.10 35.73 11.86
C GLU A 328 -18.88 34.45 12.21
N GLU A 329 -18.89 33.46 11.33
CA GLU A 329 -19.50 32.14 11.61
C GLU A 329 -18.77 31.40 12.74
N LEU A 330 -17.44 31.52 12.76
CA LEU A 330 -16.63 30.93 13.82
C LEU A 330 -16.91 31.59 15.18
N ALA A 331 -17.14 32.91 15.23
CA ALA A 331 -17.57 33.61 16.44
C ALA A 331 -18.94 33.11 16.95
N LYS A 332 -19.92 32.89 16.05
CA LYS A 332 -21.23 32.32 16.40
C LYS A 332 -21.12 30.89 16.94
N ALA A 333 -20.20 30.08 16.40
CA ALA A 333 -19.90 28.76 16.93
C ALA A 333 -19.35 28.85 18.37
N ASN A 334 -18.46 29.81 18.64
CA ASN A 334 -17.92 30.04 19.99
C ASN A 334 -18.99 30.51 21.00
N ASP A 335 -19.91 31.38 20.59
CA ASP A 335 -21.04 31.77 21.45
C ASP A 335 -21.91 30.55 21.82
N THR A 336 -22.09 29.63 20.87
CA THR A 336 -22.82 28.37 21.09
C THR A 336 -22.09 27.43 22.06
N ILE A 337 -20.75 27.37 22.00
CA ILE A 337 -19.91 26.62 22.93
C ILE A 337 -20.00 27.22 24.34
N LEU A 338 -19.94 28.55 24.46
CA LEU A 338 -20.06 29.25 25.74
C LEU A 338 -21.44 29.03 26.37
N ALA A 339 -22.51 29.06 25.58
CA ALA A 339 -23.87 28.74 26.04
C ALA A 339 -23.99 27.28 26.52
N SER A 340 -23.24 26.37 25.90
CA SER A 340 -23.25 24.93 26.22
C SER A 340 -22.25 24.53 27.32
N LYS A 341 -21.48 25.47 27.87
CA LYS A 341 -20.36 25.24 28.80
C LYS A 341 -20.72 24.36 30.00
N ASN A 342 -21.93 24.51 30.55
CA ASN A 342 -22.37 23.75 31.73
C ASN A 342 -22.65 22.26 31.43
N ASN A 343 -22.70 21.88 30.15
CA ASN A 343 -22.93 20.52 29.67
C ASN A 343 -21.66 19.85 29.11
N LEU A 344 -20.50 20.50 29.25
CA LEU A 344 -19.21 20.04 28.73
C LEU A 344 -18.25 19.77 29.89
N SER A 345 -17.42 18.74 29.78
CA SER A 345 -16.34 18.55 30.74
C SER A 345 -15.27 19.63 30.57
N THR A 346 -14.44 19.81 31.59
CA THR A 346 -13.26 20.69 31.50
C THR A 346 -12.33 20.29 30.35
N ASP A 347 -12.26 18.99 30.04
CA ASP A 347 -11.43 18.46 28.97
C ASP A 347 -12.04 18.75 27.59
N ASP A 348 -13.35 18.58 27.43
CA ASP A 348 -14.06 18.93 26.20
C ASP A 348 -13.96 20.42 25.87
N LEU A 349 -13.97 21.28 26.90
CA LEU A 349 -13.77 22.71 26.73
C LEU A 349 -12.34 23.05 26.26
N ARG A 350 -11.32 22.32 26.74
CA ARG A 350 -9.94 22.48 26.25
C ARG A 350 -9.83 22.02 24.80
N ASP A 351 -10.38 20.87 24.48
CA ASP A 351 -10.35 20.32 23.11
C ASP A 351 -11.07 21.23 22.12
N LEU A 352 -12.27 21.69 22.45
CA LEU A 352 -13.01 22.64 21.61
C LEU A 352 -12.26 23.96 21.47
N LYS A 353 -11.57 24.42 22.52
CA LYS A 353 -10.76 25.65 22.46
C LYS A 353 -9.56 25.47 21.53
N ILE A 354 -8.87 24.34 21.58
CA ILE A 354 -7.78 24.01 20.66
C ILE A 354 -8.29 23.97 19.22
N HIS A 355 -9.39 23.26 18.98
CA HIS A 355 -10.01 23.16 17.65
C HIS A 355 -10.44 24.52 17.09
N TYR A 356 -11.00 25.37 17.96
CA TYR A 356 -11.38 26.73 17.62
C TYR A 356 -10.19 27.59 17.21
N GLU A 357 -9.09 27.58 17.97
CA GLU A 357 -7.90 28.36 17.63
C GLU A 357 -7.25 27.84 16.34
N GLN A 358 -7.22 26.53 16.12
CA GLN A 358 -6.76 25.94 14.86
C GLN A 358 -7.60 26.41 13.66
N ARG A 359 -8.93 26.39 13.79
CA ARG A 359 -9.82 26.85 12.71
C ARG A 359 -9.68 28.36 12.47
N LYS A 360 -9.51 29.14 13.54
CA LYS A 360 -9.27 30.59 13.46
C LYS A 360 -7.96 30.90 12.73
N GLU A 361 -6.90 30.16 13.04
CA GLU A 361 -5.61 30.27 12.35
C GLU A 361 -5.75 29.90 10.87
N GLN A 362 -6.45 28.81 10.54
CA GLN A 362 -6.75 28.44 9.15
C GLN A 362 -7.50 29.54 8.40
N LEU A 363 -8.53 30.14 9.01
CA LEU A 363 -9.28 31.24 8.40
C LEU A 363 -8.44 32.51 8.26
N SER A 364 -7.56 32.80 9.23
CA SER A 364 -6.63 33.93 9.14
C SER A 364 -5.59 33.71 8.05
N GLN A 365 -5.12 32.48 7.86
CA GLN A 365 -4.21 32.11 6.77
C GLN A 365 -4.90 32.19 5.41
N LEU A 366 -6.20 31.90 5.34
CA LEU A 366 -7.01 32.08 4.14
C LEU A 366 -7.13 33.57 3.74
N ASP A 367 -7.19 34.48 4.73
CA ASP A 367 -7.13 35.93 4.53
C ASP A 367 -5.71 36.45 4.20
N LEU A 368 -4.67 35.68 4.52
CA LEU A 368 -3.25 35.95 4.20
C LEU A 368 -2.81 35.35 2.85
N ILE A 369 -3.65 34.53 2.21
CA ILE A 369 -3.53 34.27 0.78
C ILE A 369 -3.83 35.62 0.13
N ASP A 370 -2.78 36.27 -0.40
CA ASP A 370 -2.93 37.46 -1.23
C ASP A 370 -4.14 37.25 -2.15
N PRO A 371 -5.12 38.17 -2.20
CA PRO A 371 -6.16 38.07 -3.21
C PRO A 371 -5.41 37.94 -4.54
N GLU A 372 -5.74 36.87 -5.29
CA GLU A 372 -5.26 36.65 -6.66
C GLU A 372 -5.04 38.02 -7.30
N PRO A 373 -3.84 38.32 -7.86
CA PRO A 373 -3.56 39.63 -8.41
C PRO A 373 -4.77 40.00 -9.26
N THR A 374 -5.43 41.09 -8.86
CA THR A 374 -6.75 41.43 -9.39
C THR A 374 -6.51 41.84 -10.83
N TYR A 375 -6.45 40.87 -11.74
CA TYR A 375 -6.31 41.14 -13.15
C TYR A 375 -7.54 41.95 -13.51
N PRO A 376 -7.37 43.16 -14.07
CA PRO A 376 -8.50 44.00 -14.46
C PRO A 376 -9.42 43.12 -15.29
N GLY A 377 -10.68 43.00 -14.85
CA GLY A 377 -11.64 42.10 -15.47
C GLY A 377 -11.73 42.41 -16.95
N PHE A 378 -11.17 41.52 -17.78
CA PHE A 378 -11.18 41.65 -19.21
C PHE A 378 -12.62 41.45 -19.70
N THR A 379 -13.31 42.55 -20.00
CA THR A 379 -14.60 42.53 -20.66
C THR A 379 -14.44 41.85 -22.02
N TYR A 380 -15.21 40.79 -22.24
CA TYR A 380 -15.20 40.04 -23.49
C TYR A 380 -15.39 40.98 -24.70
N THR A 381 -14.40 41.00 -25.58
CA THR A 381 -14.45 41.68 -26.88
C THR A 381 -13.76 40.79 -27.92
N LYS A 382 -14.21 40.88 -29.18
CA LYS A 382 -13.64 40.08 -30.26
C LYS A 382 -12.15 40.39 -30.49
N ASP A 383 -11.78 41.67 -30.43
CA ASP A 383 -10.40 42.14 -30.58
C ASP A 383 -9.48 41.59 -29.48
N LEU A 384 -10.00 41.42 -28.26
CA LEU A 384 -9.24 40.83 -27.16
C LEU A 384 -9.03 39.33 -27.35
N ILE A 385 -10.03 38.59 -27.86
CA ILE A 385 -9.84 37.17 -28.21
C ILE A 385 -8.73 37.05 -29.25
N ASP A 386 -8.78 37.84 -30.31
CA ASP A 386 -7.80 37.79 -31.39
C ASP A 386 -6.40 38.13 -30.84
N SER A 387 -6.28 39.11 -29.94
CA SER A 387 -5.02 39.43 -29.26
C SER A 387 -4.51 38.29 -28.38
N LEU A 388 -5.38 37.61 -27.64
CA LEU A 388 -4.99 36.49 -26.77
C LEU A 388 -4.63 35.24 -27.58
N ILE A 389 -5.26 35.01 -28.73
CA ILE A 389 -4.86 33.96 -29.68
C ILE A 389 -3.45 34.24 -30.21
N VAL A 390 -3.16 35.49 -30.59
CA VAL A 390 -1.80 35.89 -31.01
C VAL A 390 -0.79 35.69 -29.88
N GLU A 391 -1.11 36.09 -28.65
CA GLU A 391 -0.25 35.84 -27.48
C GLU A 391 0.00 34.32 -27.28
N MET A 392 -1.03 33.51 -27.51
CA MET A 392 -0.95 32.06 -27.37
C MET A 392 -0.11 31.40 -28.47
N ASP A 393 -0.18 31.90 -29.70
CA ASP A 393 0.70 31.43 -30.79
C ASP A 393 2.18 31.76 -30.52
N MET A 394 2.44 32.84 -29.77
CA MET A 394 3.79 33.24 -29.36
C MET A 394 4.29 32.46 -28.13
N ALA A 395 3.41 31.85 -27.34
CA ALA A 395 3.77 31.13 -26.12
C ALA A 395 4.78 30.02 -26.38
N GLY A 396 5.89 30.01 -25.63
CA GLY A 396 7.02 29.12 -25.83
C GLY A 396 6.90 27.74 -25.17
N ASN A 397 5.96 27.58 -24.23
CA ASN A 397 5.77 26.42 -23.37
C ASN A 397 4.31 26.33 -22.86
N ALA A 398 4.01 25.27 -22.12
CA ALA A 398 2.66 25.01 -21.60
C ALA A 398 2.21 25.98 -20.49
N GLU A 399 3.13 26.47 -19.65
CA GLU A 399 2.83 27.42 -18.57
C GLU A 399 2.35 28.76 -19.14
N GLU A 400 3.03 29.28 -20.16
CA GLU A 400 2.64 30.52 -20.87
C GLU A 400 1.28 30.37 -21.56
N VAL A 401 0.99 29.20 -22.15
CA VAL A 401 -0.33 28.90 -22.72
C VAL A 401 -1.41 28.88 -21.62
N ASN A 402 -1.11 28.28 -20.46
CA ASN A 402 -2.05 28.20 -19.34
C ASN A 402 -2.29 29.56 -18.67
N ALA A 403 -1.27 30.42 -18.60
CA ALA A 403 -1.40 31.77 -18.05
C ALA A 403 -2.41 32.64 -18.81
N ILE A 404 -2.50 32.47 -20.14
CA ILE A 404 -3.52 33.14 -20.97
C ILE A 404 -4.93 32.67 -20.60
N PHE A 405 -5.06 31.40 -20.24
CA PHE A 405 -6.33 30.83 -19.81
C PHE A 405 -6.78 31.32 -18.44
N ASP A 406 -5.87 31.46 -17.49
CA ASP A 406 -6.19 31.97 -16.14
C ASP A 406 -6.77 33.39 -16.21
N ARG A 407 -6.27 34.21 -17.15
CA ARG A 407 -6.80 35.57 -17.41
C ARG A 407 -8.24 35.58 -17.93
N THR A 408 -8.74 34.47 -18.47
CA THR A 408 -10.09 34.34 -19.05
C THR A 408 -11.04 33.48 -18.21
N ARG A 409 -10.68 33.19 -16.95
CA ARG A 409 -11.46 32.32 -16.04
C ARG A 409 -12.91 32.77 -15.82
N LYS A 410 -13.19 34.07 -15.93
CA LYS A 410 -14.52 34.68 -15.74
C LYS A 410 -15.42 34.61 -16.99
N TRP A 411 -14.92 34.13 -18.13
CA TRP A 411 -15.67 34.06 -19.38
C TRP A 411 -16.54 32.80 -19.47
N SER A 412 -17.62 32.86 -20.25
CA SER A 412 -18.47 31.69 -20.50
C SER A 412 -17.78 30.65 -21.38
N GLU A 413 -18.27 29.42 -21.36
CA GLU A 413 -17.73 28.31 -22.16
C GLU A 413 -17.71 28.63 -23.66
N ALA A 414 -18.79 29.23 -24.18
CA ALA A 414 -18.86 29.66 -25.57
C ALA A 414 -17.84 30.75 -25.92
N GLN A 415 -17.53 31.64 -24.97
CA GLN A 415 -16.55 32.72 -25.15
C GLN A 415 -15.10 32.20 -25.13
N ARG A 416 -14.84 31.13 -24.36
CA ARG A 416 -13.51 30.51 -24.23
C ARG A 416 -13.20 29.49 -25.32
N LYS A 417 -14.20 28.97 -26.02
CA LYS A 417 -14.04 27.99 -27.10
C LYS A 417 -12.91 28.31 -28.10
N PRO A 418 -12.81 29.52 -28.69
CA PRO A 418 -11.73 29.81 -29.64
C PRO A 418 -10.34 29.78 -29.00
N LEU A 419 -10.22 30.18 -27.73
CA LEU A 419 -8.96 30.09 -26.99
C LEU A 419 -8.60 28.63 -26.67
N LEU A 420 -9.58 27.78 -26.41
CA LEU A 420 -9.38 26.35 -26.19
C LEU A 420 -8.86 25.63 -27.43
N GLU A 421 -9.45 25.90 -28.59
CA GLU A 421 -8.98 25.33 -29.85
C GLU A 421 -7.55 25.78 -30.18
N ALA A 422 -7.25 27.07 -30.00
CA ALA A 422 -5.91 27.62 -30.22
C ALA A 422 -4.87 27.11 -29.21
N SER A 423 -5.25 26.93 -27.94
CA SER A 423 -4.40 26.33 -26.90
C SER A 423 -4.05 24.88 -27.23
N HIS A 424 -5.05 24.06 -27.58
CA HIS A 424 -4.81 22.66 -27.97
C HIS A 424 -3.86 22.57 -29.16
N HIS A 425 -4.09 23.41 -30.17
CA HIS A 425 -3.23 23.49 -31.33
C HIS A 425 -1.79 23.86 -30.92
N ARG A 426 -1.61 24.87 -30.07
CA ARG A 426 -0.29 25.30 -29.62
C ARG A 426 0.42 24.27 -28.76
N LEU A 427 -0.25 23.68 -27.76
CA LEU A 427 0.33 22.64 -26.90
C LEU A 427 0.79 21.44 -27.72
N ARG A 428 0.00 21.04 -28.72
CA ARG A 428 0.39 19.98 -29.66
C ARG A 428 1.63 20.33 -30.47
N GLN A 429 1.74 21.58 -30.93
CA GLN A 429 2.96 22.05 -31.61
C GLN A 429 4.18 22.03 -30.70
N LEU A 430 4.04 22.46 -29.44
CA LEU A 430 5.11 22.47 -28.45
C LEU A 430 5.61 21.05 -28.12
N GLN A 431 4.68 20.09 -28.00
CA GLN A 431 5.01 18.68 -27.79
C GLN A 431 5.73 18.07 -28.99
N ASN A 432 5.34 18.44 -30.22
CA ASN A 432 5.94 17.92 -31.44
C ASN A 432 7.30 18.57 -31.80
N ARG A 433 7.80 19.52 -30.99
CA ARG A 433 9.13 20.10 -31.22
C ARG A 433 10.22 19.03 -31.08
N PRO A 434 11.31 19.12 -31.86
CA PRO A 434 12.48 18.27 -31.67
C PRO A 434 12.95 18.29 -30.22
N LEU A 435 13.36 17.13 -29.70
CA LEU A 435 13.75 16.96 -28.30
C LEU A 435 14.80 17.99 -27.85
N ILE A 436 15.79 18.28 -28.69
CA ILE A 436 16.84 19.27 -28.40
C ILE A 436 16.27 20.68 -28.21
N GLU A 437 15.29 21.08 -29.03
CA GLU A 437 14.63 22.38 -28.89
C GLU A 437 13.77 22.45 -27.63
N ARG A 438 13.10 21.36 -27.27
CA ARG A 438 12.35 21.24 -26.00
C ARG A 438 13.28 21.36 -24.80
N ILE A 439 14.47 20.75 -24.86
CA ILE A 439 15.51 20.87 -23.84
C ILE A 439 15.97 22.33 -23.70
N HIS A 440 16.30 23.00 -24.81
CA HIS A 440 16.73 24.41 -24.75
C HIS A 440 15.63 25.34 -24.22
N ALA A 441 14.36 25.04 -24.50
CA ALA A 441 13.21 25.83 -24.06
C ALA A 441 12.73 25.53 -22.62
N ALA A 442 13.29 24.53 -21.93
CA ALA A 442 12.86 24.16 -20.59
C ALA A 442 13.04 25.33 -19.60
N GLN A 443 12.00 25.73 -18.88
CA GLN A 443 12.02 26.93 -18.03
C GLN A 443 12.41 26.68 -16.58
N ASN A 444 12.27 25.45 -16.11
CA ASN A 444 12.61 25.03 -14.76
C ASN A 444 13.22 23.63 -14.76
N ILE A 445 13.82 23.27 -13.62
CA ILE A 445 14.56 22.01 -13.49
C ILE A 445 13.64 20.78 -13.60
N ASP A 446 12.37 20.89 -13.22
CA ASP A 446 11.42 19.77 -13.23
C ASP A 446 11.00 19.42 -14.66
N VAL A 447 10.71 20.42 -15.49
CA VAL A 447 10.47 20.23 -16.94
C VAL A 447 11.70 19.62 -17.60
N LEU A 448 12.90 20.09 -17.25
CA LEU A 448 14.14 19.55 -17.79
C LEU A 448 14.33 18.08 -17.39
N ARG A 449 14.11 17.73 -16.12
CA ARG A 449 14.19 16.35 -15.59
C ARG A 449 13.20 15.40 -16.28
N THR A 450 12.00 15.85 -16.63
CA THR A 450 11.05 15.04 -17.39
C THR A 450 11.60 14.70 -18.78
N LEU A 451 12.23 15.66 -19.46
CA LEU A 451 12.87 15.43 -20.76
C LEU A 451 14.08 14.48 -20.66
N PHE A 452 14.74 14.40 -19.51
CA PHE A 452 15.83 13.45 -19.29
C PHE A 452 15.38 11.99 -19.43
N ALA A 453 14.16 11.67 -19.01
CA ALA A 453 13.59 10.33 -19.19
C ALA A 453 13.47 9.98 -20.68
N GLU A 454 13.05 10.94 -21.52
CA GLU A 454 13.00 10.76 -22.97
C GLU A 454 14.40 10.55 -23.57
N ILE A 455 15.41 11.29 -23.10
CA ILE A 455 16.81 11.10 -23.54
C ILE A 455 17.32 9.70 -23.19
N ARG A 456 16.96 9.16 -22.02
CA ARG A 456 17.39 7.82 -21.59
C ARG A 456 16.87 6.72 -22.52
N LEU A 457 15.66 6.91 -23.06
CA LEU A 457 15.01 5.97 -23.98
C LEU A 457 15.58 6.00 -25.40
N LEU A 458 16.37 7.02 -25.76
CA LEU A 458 17.05 7.05 -27.06
C LEU A 458 18.10 5.94 -27.16
N GLU A 459 18.23 5.37 -28.36
CA GLU A 459 19.34 4.48 -28.70
C GLU A 459 20.68 5.19 -28.57
N ASN A 460 21.73 4.42 -28.21
CA ASN A 460 23.06 4.98 -28.05
C ASN A 460 23.61 5.43 -29.42
N GLY A 461 23.74 6.73 -29.61
CA GLY A 461 24.19 7.33 -30.88
C GLY A 461 24.31 8.85 -30.78
N THR A 462 24.58 9.50 -31.91
CA THR A 462 24.85 10.95 -32.01
C THR A 462 23.69 11.78 -31.45
N LEU A 463 22.45 11.40 -31.73
CA LEU A 463 21.27 12.12 -31.24
C LEU A 463 21.18 12.12 -29.70
N LYS A 464 21.46 10.98 -29.06
CA LYS A 464 21.46 10.86 -27.59
C LYS A 464 22.61 11.68 -26.98
N TYR A 465 23.78 11.67 -27.62
CA TYR A 465 24.92 12.49 -27.19
C TYR A 465 24.60 13.99 -27.28
N ASP A 466 24.05 14.45 -28.40
CA ASP A 466 23.70 15.85 -28.61
C ASP A 466 22.59 16.30 -27.65
N ALA A 467 21.58 15.46 -27.41
CA ALA A 467 20.53 15.72 -26.44
C ALA A 467 21.06 15.77 -25.00
N MET A 468 21.96 14.86 -24.61
CA MET A 468 22.63 14.90 -23.30
C MET A 468 23.49 16.15 -23.11
N LYS A 469 24.18 16.59 -24.17
CA LYS A 469 24.98 17.82 -24.15
C LYS A 469 24.10 19.06 -23.99
N ALA A 470 23.01 19.13 -24.75
CA ALA A 470 21.99 20.17 -24.61
C ALA A 470 21.38 20.19 -23.20
N TYR A 471 21.10 19.01 -22.63
CA TYR A 471 20.55 18.86 -21.29
C TYR A 471 21.48 19.45 -20.23
N LYS A 472 22.75 19.02 -20.21
CA LYS A 472 23.74 19.54 -19.25
C LYS A 472 23.94 21.05 -19.37
N ASN A 473 23.98 21.56 -20.60
CA ASN A 473 24.11 22.99 -20.85
C ASN A 473 22.90 23.77 -20.32
N ARG A 474 21.68 23.24 -20.46
CA ARG A 474 20.47 23.90 -19.94
C ARG A 474 20.36 23.77 -18.43
N GLU A 475 20.72 22.63 -17.86
CA GLU A 475 20.72 22.37 -16.42
C GLU A 475 21.61 23.39 -15.69
N ALA A 476 22.81 23.66 -16.21
CA ALA A 476 23.71 24.66 -15.67
C ALA A 476 23.18 26.11 -15.72
N GLN A 477 22.19 26.39 -16.59
CA GLN A 477 21.58 27.73 -16.75
C GLN A 477 20.34 27.92 -15.88
N LEU A 478 19.77 26.85 -15.31
CA LEU A 478 18.54 26.90 -14.53
C LEU A 478 18.86 27.03 -13.02
N PRO A 479 18.16 27.92 -12.29
CA PRO A 479 18.35 28.05 -10.85
C PRO A 479 17.91 26.78 -10.12
N GLY A 480 18.77 26.22 -9.27
CA GLY A 480 18.54 24.96 -8.55
C GLY A 480 19.42 23.78 -8.97
N ALA A 481 20.34 23.98 -9.92
CA ALA A 481 21.40 23.00 -10.20
C ALA A 481 22.24 22.77 -8.92
N PRO A 482 22.57 21.51 -8.55
CA PRO A 482 23.55 21.28 -7.52
C PRO A 482 24.84 21.98 -7.95
N LEU A 483 25.30 22.94 -7.14
CA LEU A 483 26.61 23.55 -7.29
C LEU A 483 27.62 22.40 -7.43
N GLU A 484 28.22 22.25 -8.61
CA GLU A 484 29.41 21.42 -8.73
C GLU A 484 30.42 22.00 -7.74
N ILE A 485 30.59 21.31 -6.62
CA ILE A 485 31.72 21.55 -5.72
C ILE A 485 32.93 21.13 -6.53
N SER A 486 33.62 22.12 -7.08
CA SER A 486 34.95 21.94 -7.61
C SER A 486 35.85 21.44 -6.47
N GLN A 487 36.25 20.17 -6.52
CA GLN A 487 37.60 19.70 -6.21
C GLN A 487 37.78 18.22 -6.58
#